data_AF-A0A6G9YJC9-F1
#
_entry.id   AF-A0A6G9YJC9-F1
#
_cell.length_a   1.000
_cell.length_b   1.000
_cell.length_c   1.000
_cell.angle_alpha   90.00
_cell.angle_beta   90.00
_cell.angle_gamma   90.00
#
_symmetry.space_group_name_H-M   'P 1'
#
loop_
_entity.id
_entity.type
_entity.pdbx_description
1 polymer ?
#
loop_
_entity_poly.entity_id
_entity_poly.type
_entity_poly.pdbx_seq_one_letter_code
_entity_poly.pdbx_strand_id
1 'polypeptide(L)'
;MAIGFSRKQLHTREAGTYAGTASSGAGTGRPHANAPRAYLRRSSRRSGATTNQLTDPPENRGRTLGGPQVRLLEDAGQCDREIPCGVGVFGGVERPGLVVRGGVVFVAVVVWWLVLTRGVSAVFGAEYTHGLHILRALGATLVTVPLIYAARRWLDRRPWSGLEWTSFARGWRQFLFGAACWAVPAGVTAAVLLGLGWADIDPRTSLPRTLLSLAGLVVLVLLFEAIPEELIFRGYFFANLRERYSAAVTVVGQAALFTAWGVLHGSATTIDRIVLFFVFALVLGALRAKTGSLWTSIGFHAAFQVTTQFLATNHWNNIALHDPDLAMGGLAFVVAPFLATAAVLLAAQGIRGWSRS
;
A
#
# COMPACT_ATOMS: atom_id res chain seq x y z
N MET A 1 1.79 2.84 15.94
CA MET A 1 2.93 3.64 15.47
C MET A 1 2.35 4.90 14.85
N ALA A 2 2.80 6.08 15.23
CA ALA A 2 2.22 7.34 14.77
C ALA A 2 3.34 8.34 14.47
N ILE A 3 3.39 8.85 13.24
CA ILE A 3 4.41 9.81 12.80
C ILE A 3 4.06 11.17 13.40
N GLY A 4 4.72 11.54 14.50
CA GLY A 4 4.54 12.83 15.14
C GLY A 4 5.52 13.87 14.60
N PHE A 5 5.05 14.80 13.75
CA PHE A 5 5.80 16.01 13.41
C PHE A 5 5.78 16.98 14.61
N SER A 6 6.59 16.67 15.61
CA SER A 6 6.66 17.44 16.86
C SER A 6 7.38 18.77 16.65
N ARG A 7 6.62 19.85 16.40
CA ARG A 7 7.12 21.23 16.32
C ARG A 7 7.54 21.75 17.71
N LYS A 8 8.64 21.21 18.25
CA LYS A 8 9.29 21.67 19.50
C LYS A 8 10.82 21.58 19.46
N GLN A 9 11.45 22.50 18.73
CA GLN A 9 12.69 23.14 19.20
C GLN A 9 12.65 24.63 18.84
N LEU A 10 12.39 25.46 19.85
CA LEU A 10 12.60 26.91 19.83
C LEU A 10 13.08 27.32 21.23
N HIS A 11 14.25 27.97 21.28
CA HIS A 11 14.85 28.68 22.40
C HIS A 11 14.94 27.98 23.77
N THR A 12 16.12 27.41 24.05
CA THR A 12 16.91 27.84 25.22
C THR A 12 18.38 27.99 24.81
N ARG A 13 18.85 29.23 24.67
CA ARG A 13 20.29 29.56 24.79
C ARG A 13 20.48 29.99 26.25
N GLU A 14 21.24 29.23 27.01
CA GLU A 14 21.85 29.71 28.26
C GLU A 14 23.37 29.67 28.11
N ALA A 15 24.05 30.55 28.83
CA ALA A 15 25.48 30.77 28.73
C ALA A 15 26.10 30.90 30.13
N GLY A 16 27.31 30.34 30.28
CA GLY A 16 28.02 30.27 31.56
C GLY A 16 28.12 28.83 32.09
N THR A 17 29.15 28.44 32.84
CA THR A 17 30.41 29.16 33.17
C THR A 17 31.54 28.13 33.36
N TYR A 18 32.80 28.58 33.26
CA TYR A 18 34.01 27.76 33.39
C TYR A 18 34.13 27.00 34.73
N ALA A 19 34.35 25.68 34.65
CA ALA A 19 35.16 24.88 35.57
C ALA A 19 35.55 23.53 34.89
N GLY A 20 36.71 22.91 35.17
CA GLY A 20 37.79 23.40 36.04
C GLY A 20 38.82 22.37 36.55
N THR A 21 38.88 21.11 36.05
CA THR A 21 39.77 20.06 36.60
C THR A 21 40.36 19.14 35.51
N ALA A 22 41.59 18.65 35.68
CA ALA A 22 42.29 17.80 34.71
C ALA A 22 43.19 16.71 35.35
N SER A 23 43.23 15.51 34.75
CA SER A 23 44.09 14.35 35.11
C SER A 23 43.91 13.17 34.12
N SER A 24 44.84 12.23 33.86
CA SER A 24 46.31 12.30 33.62
C SER A 24 46.85 10.87 33.36
N GLY A 25 47.39 10.59 32.16
CA GLY A 25 48.03 9.29 31.78
C GLY A 25 47.36 8.64 30.55
N ALA A 26 48.01 8.34 29.41
CA ALA A 26 49.24 7.53 29.14
C ALA A 26 49.00 6.02 29.40
N GLY A 27 49.17 5.05 28.49
CA GLY A 27 49.62 4.99 27.08
C GLY A 27 49.21 3.61 26.49
N THR A 28 49.83 2.94 25.50
CA THR A 28 50.82 3.25 24.43
C THR A 28 51.10 1.93 23.65
N GLY A 29 51.11 1.91 22.30
CA GLY A 29 51.58 0.72 21.53
C GLY A 29 51.02 0.51 20.10
N ARG A 30 51.89 0.07 19.18
CA ARG A 30 51.69 -0.30 17.75
C ARG A 30 53.00 -0.98 17.25
N PRO A 31 53.13 -1.52 16.01
CA PRO A 31 52.22 -2.33 15.18
C PRO A 31 52.93 -3.53 14.47
N HIS A 32 52.20 -4.47 13.84
CA HIS A 32 52.64 -5.27 12.67
C HIS A 32 51.37 -5.76 11.91
N ALA A 33 51.18 -5.84 10.59
CA ALA A 33 52.00 -5.82 9.35
C ALA A 33 52.22 -7.21 8.69
N ASN A 34 51.44 -7.55 7.65
CA ASN A 34 51.92 -7.99 6.32
C ASN A 34 50.80 -8.41 5.32
N ALA A 35 51.13 -8.34 4.03
CA ALA A 35 50.47 -8.97 2.86
C ALA A 35 51.59 -9.70 2.04
N PRO A 36 51.49 -10.23 0.77
CA PRO A 36 50.67 -9.75 -0.37
C PRO A 36 50.22 -10.77 -1.49
N ARG A 37 49.52 -10.24 -2.52
CA ARG A 37 49.53 -10.56 -3.98
C ARG A 37 49.35 -12.00 -4.56
N ALA A 38 48.23 -12.20 -5.27
CA ALA A 38 48.09 -12.76 -6.66
C ALA A 38 46.61 -12.62 -7.12
N TYR A 39 46.14 -12.35 -8.36
CA TYR A 39 46.69 -11.90 -9.67
C TYR A 39 46.85 -12.92 -10.84
N LEU A 40 46.47 -12.47 -12.07
CA LEU A 40 46.38 -13.16 -13.39
C LEU A 40 45.33 -14.29 -13.55
N ARG A 41 44.95 -14.74 -14.78
CA ARG A 41 44.40 -14.05 -15.99
C ARG A 41 43.95 -15.11 -17.04
N ARG A 42 42.91 -14.81 -17.85
CA ARG A 42 42.58 -15.48 -19.15
C ARG A 42 42.23 -17.00 -19.11
N SER A 43 41.77 -17.66 -20.19
CA SER A 43 40.71 -17.30 -21.16
C SER A 43 40.38 -18.43 -22.16
N SER A 44 39.12 -18.47 -22.63
CA SER A 44 38.68 -18.78 -24.02
C SER A 44 38.46 -20.23 -24.52
N ARG A 45 37.41 -20.34 -25.35
CA ARG A 45 37.21 -21.16 -26.58
C ARG A 45 37.02 -22.69 -26.49
N ARG A 46 36.06 -23.14 -27.34
CA ARG A 46 35.37 -24.43 -27.30
C ARG A 46 33.88 -24.33 -27.71
N SER A 47 33.47 -23.65 -28.78
CA SER A 47 33.26 -24.17 -30.16
C SER A 47 32.24 -25.31 -30.28
N GLY A 48 31.15 -25.07 -31.01
CA GLY A 48 30.09 -26.05 -31.31
C GLY A 48 28.94 -25.39 -32.04
N ALA A 49 28.96 -25.40 -33.37
CA ALA A 49 27.94 -24.79 -34.22
C ALA A 49 27.59 -25.73 -35.39
N THR A 50 26.29 -25.88 -35.66
CA THR A 50 25.77 -26.33 -36.95
C THR A 50 24.37 -25.76 -37.16
N THR A 51 24.14 -25.23 -38.35
CA THR A 51 22.86 -24.68 -38.81
C THR A 51 22.04 -25.79 -39.50
N ASN A 52 20.72 -25.63 -39.57
CA ASN A 52 20.02 -25.84 -40.84
C ASN A 52 18.74 -24.99 -40.95
N GLN A 53 18.32 -24.71 -42.18
CA GLN A 53 17.22 -23.79 -42.53
C GLN A 53 15.97 -24.54 -43.04
N LEU A 54 15.00 -23.76 -43.57
CA LEU A 54 13.82 -24.09 -44.40
C LEU A 54 12.53 -24.48 -43.64
N THR A 55 11.32 -24.03 -43.98
CA THR A 55 10.81 -22.88 -44.80
C THR A 55 9.29 -22.75 -44.56
N ASP A 56 8.72 -21.54 -44.58
CA ASP A 56 7.26 -21.27 -44.64
C ASP A 56 6.79 -21.09 -46.11
N PRO A 57 5.48 -20.85 -46.40
CA PRO A 57 4.25 -21.58 -46.07
C PRO A 57 3.51 -22.04 -47.37
N PRO A 58 2.18 -22.30 -47.39
CA PRO A 58 1.27 -21.26 -47.93
C PRO A 58 -0.19 -21.21 -47.37
N GLU A 59 -0.94 -20.21 -47.86
CA GLU A 59 -2.37 -19.89 -47.64
C GLU A 59 -3.36 -20.90 -48.26
N ASN A 60 -4.61 -20.95 -47.78
CA ASN A 60 -5.76 -21.45 -48.56
C ASN A 60 -7.09 -20.73 -48.22
N ARG A 61 -8.04 -20.66 -49.17
CA ARG A 61 -9.37 -20.00 -49.07
C ARG A 61 -10.48 -20.90 -49.62
N GLY A 62 -11.72 -20.84 -49.10
CA GLY A 62 -12.86 -21.42 -49.84
C GLY A 62 -14.25 -21.54 -49.17
N ARG A 63 -15.13 -20.57 -49.49
CA ARG A 63 -16.59 -20.69 -49.81
C ARG A 63 -17.53 -21.67 -49.05
N THR A 64 -18.60 -21.09 -48.48
CA THR A 64 -20.05 -21.37 -48.73
C THR A 64 -20.82 -20.05 -48.46
N LEU A 65 -21.75 -19.56 -49.30
CA LEU A 65 -23.17 -19.96 -49.56
C LEU A 65 -24.09 -19.91 -48.31
N GLY A 66 -25.29 -19.29 -48.31
CA GLY A 66 -25.96 -18.57 -49.41
C GLY A 66 -27.41 -18.03 -49.23
N GLY A 67 -27.85 -17.57 -48.05
CA GLY A 67 -29.17 -16.90 -47.83
C GLY A 67 -30.42 -17.81 -47.87
N PRO A 68 -31.68 -17.28 -47.79
CA PRO A 68 -32.13 -15.89 -47.57
C PRO A 68 -32.94 -15.70 -46.26
N GLN A 69 -33.51 -14.50 -46.03
CA GLN A 69 -34.40 -14.17 -44.90
C GLN A 69 -35.87 -14.51 -45.18
N VAL A 70 -36.65 -14.78 -44.11
CA VAL A 70 -38.12 -14.65 -44.08
C VAL A 70 -38.50 -13.74 -42.91
N ARG A 71 -39.50 -12.86 -43.10
CA ARG A 71 -40.01 -11.95 -42.07
C ARG A 71 -41.39 -12.41 -41.57
N LEU A 72 -41.65 -12.11 -40.30
CA LEU A 72 -42.93 -11.69 -39.72
C LEU A 72 -44.21 -12.24 -40.38
N LEU A 73 -44.84 -13.17 -39.69
CA LEU A 73 -46.28 -13.07 -39.43
C LEU A 73 -46.48 -12.99 -37.91
N GLU A 74 -47.35 -12.09 -37.49
CA GLU A 74 -47.86 -12.01 -36.13
C GLU A 74 -49.01 -13.01 -36.00
N ASP A 75 -49.11 -13.72 -34.88
CA ASP A 75 -50.40 -14.29 -34.46
C ASP A 75 -50.45 -14.46 -32.93
N ALA A 76 -51.57 -14.07 -32.33
CA ALA A 76 -51.69 -13.88 -30.87
C ALA A 76 -52.28 -15.12 -30.17
N GLY A 77 -51.48 -16.19 -30.07
CA GLY A 77 -51.89 -17.45 -29.43
C GLY A 77 -51.72 -17.48 -27.90
N GLN A 78 -52.63 -16.87 -27.14
CA GLN A 78 -52.57 -16.94 -25.67
C GLN A 78 -53.08 -18.29 -25.14
N CYS A 79 -52.17 -19.21 -24.85
CA CYS A 79 -52.47 -20.46 -24.16
C CYS A 79 -51.27 -20.97 -23.35
N ASP A 80 -51.22 -20.64 -22.05
CA ASP A 80 -50.34 -21.28 -21.07
C ASP A 80 -51.19 -21.79 -19.90
N ARG A 81 -51.16 -23.12 -19.71
CA ARG A 81 -51.52 -23.79 -18.47
C ARG A 81 -50.26 -24.48 -17.92
N GLU A 82 -50.40 -24.95 -16.69
CA GLU A 82 -49.57 -25.96 -16.02
C GLU A 82 -48.32 -25.45 -15.30
N ILE A 83 -48.24 -25.86 -14.04
CA ILE A 83 -47.29 -25.43 -13.02
C ILE A 83 -46.15 -26.44 -12.93
N PRO A 84 -44.89 -26.01 -12.88
CA PRO A 84 -43.81 -26.81 -12.32
C PRO A 84 -43.58 -26.47 -10.84
N CYS A 85 -44.03 -27.39 -9.98
CA CYS A 85 -43.40 -27.85 -8.73
C CYS A 85 -42.40 -26.95 -7.99
N GLY A 86 -42.66 -26.78 -6.68
CA GLY A 86 -41.58 -26.82 -5.68
C GLY A 86 -40.87 -25.52 -5.34
N VAL A 87 -41.63 -24.51 -4.87
CA VAL A 87 -41.04 -23.50 -3.97
C VAL A 87 -40.70 -24.17 -2.64
N GLY A 88 -39.54 -24.81 -2.59
CA GLY A 88 -38.99 -25.37 -1.36
C GLY A 88 -38.69 -24.24 -0.38
N VAL A 89 -39.51 -24.11 0.66
CA VAL A 89 -39.34 -23.09 1.72
C VAL A 89 -38.18 -23.47 2.65
N PHE A 90 -36.98 -23.57 2.09
CA PHE A 90 -35.76 -23.42 2.87
C PHE A 90 -35.70 -21.96 3.30
N GLY A 91 -35.77 -21.72 4.61
CA GLY A 91 -35.72 -20.39 5.22
C GLY A 91 -34.41 -19.68 4.94
N GLY A 92 -34.29 -19.07 3.77
CA GLY A 92 -33.12 -18.34 3.30
C GLY A 92 -32.95 -17.04 4.07
N VAL A 93 -32.42 -17.13 5.29
CA VAL A 93 -32.09 -15.99 6.18
C VAL A 93 -31.51 -14.87 5.33
N GLU A 94 -32.16 -13.72 5.26
CA GLU A 94 -31.79 -12.68 4.31
C GLU A 94 -30.33 -12.21 4.48
N ARG A 95 -29.76 -11.64 3.43
CA ARG A 95 -28.42 -11.04 3.48
C ARG A 95 -28.53 -9.71 4.25
N PRO A 96 -27.89 -9.53 5.41
CA PRO A 96 -28.11 -8.33 6.23
C PRO A 96 -27.82 -7.03 5.46
N GLY A 97 -28.49 -5.94 5.85
CA GLY A 97 -28.34 -4.63 5.21
C GLY A 97 -26.90 -4.16 5.17
N LEU A 98 -26.51 -3.42 4.11
CA LEU A 98 -25.14 -2.94 3.91
C LEU A 98 -24.58 -2.20 5.13
N VAL A 99 -25.40 -1.38 5.78
CA VAL A 99 -25.04 -0.63 7.00
C VAL A 99 -24.70 -1.57 8.17
N VAL A 100 -25.49 -2.64 8.37
CA VAL A 100 -25.23 -3.64 9.42
C VAL A 100 -23.95 -4.40 9.14
N ARG A 101 -23.76 -4.88 7.91
CA ARG A 101 -22.56 -5.66 7.52
C ARG A 101 -21.28 -4.82 7.64
N GLY A 102 -21.33 -3.60 7.09
CA GLY A 102 -20.25 -2.63 7.20
C GLY A 102 -19.95 -2.23 8.65
N GLY A 103 -20.98 -1.95 9.45
CA GLY A 103 -20.85 -1.56 10.85
C GLY A 103 -20.21 -2.65 11.71
N VAL A 104 -20.64 -3.91 11.57
CA VAL A 104 -20.05 -5.05 12.29
C VAL A 104 -18.55 -5.19 11.97
N VAL A 105 -18.17 -5.15 10.68
CA VAL A 105 -16.75 -5.22 10.29
C VAL A 105 -15.98 -3.99 10.76
N PHE A 106 -16.57 -2.80 10.68
CA PHE A 106 -15.94 -1.55 11.11
C PHE A 106 -15.61 -1.55 12.60
N VAL A 107 -16.59 -1.91 13.45
CA VAL A 107 -16.37 -2.05 14.91
C VAL A 107 -15.31 -3.11 15.19
N ALA A 108 -15.34 -4.25 14.51
CA ALA A 108 -14.35 -5.31 14.70
C ALA A 108 -12.91 -4.85 14.37
N VAL A 109 -12.69 -4.09 13.28
CA VAL A 109 -11.35 -3.59 12.93
C VAL A 109 -10.92 -2.38 13.77
N VAL A 110 -11.84 -1.57 14.30
CA VAL A 110 -11.53 -0.54 15.32
C VAL A 110 -11.05 -1.23 16.61
N VAL A 111 -11.82 -2.19 17.12
CA VAL A 111 -11.48 -2.94 18.35
C VAL A 111 -10.16 -3.70 18.17
N TRP A 112 -9.92 -4.32 17.02
CA TRP A 112 -8.67 -5.03 16.79
C TRP A 112 -7.45 -4.10 16.77
N TRP A 113 -7.53 -2.92 16.14
CA TRP A 113 -6.44 -1.96 16.19
C TRP A 113 -6.23 -1.35 17.58
N LEU A 114 -7.29 -1.20 18.38
CA LEU A 114 -7.16 -0.82 19.80
C LEU A 114 -6.45 -1.92 20.62
N VAL A 115 -6.71 -3.20 20.37
CA VAL A 115 -5.96 -4.31 21.00
C VAL A 115 -4.49 -4.29 20.57
N LEU A 116 -4.21 -4.18 19.26
CA LEU A 116 -2.84 -4.13 18.75
C LEU A 116 -2.05 -2.91 19.25
N THR A 117 -2.69 -1.74 19.37
CA THR A 117 -2.01 -0.50 19.81
C THR A 117 -2.00 -0.40 21.33
N ARG A 118 -3.16 -0.17 21.95
CA ARG A 118 -3.33 0.06 23.39
C ARG A 118 -3.13 -1.23 24.18
N GLY A 119 -3.74 -2.34 23.78
CA GLY A 119 -3.69 -3.62 24.49
C GLY A 119 -2.27 -4.17 24.62
N VAL A 120 -1.55 -4.30 23.50
CA VAL A 120 -0.14 -4.73 23.50
C VAL A 120 0.73 -3.79 24.35
N SER A 121 0.49 -2.47 24.32
CA SER A 121 1.25 -1.53 25.14
C SER A 121 0.89 -1.55 26.64
N ALA A 122 -0.33 -1.94 27.01
CA ALA A 122 -0.72 -2.12 28.40
C ALA A 122 -0.10 -3.37 29.02
N VAL A 123 0.17 -4.42 28.22
CA VAL A 123 0.76 -5.68 28.69
C VAL A 123 2.29 -5.67 28.63
N PHE A 124 2.88 -5.12 27.56
CA PHE A 124 4.32 -5.21 27.30
C PHE A 124 5.07 -3.85 27.33
N GLY A 125 4.39 -2.77 27.74
CA GLY A 125 4.96 -1.43 27.84
C GLY A 125 4.67 -0.52 26.64
N ALA A 126 4.71 0.80 26.89
CA ALA A 126 4.42 1.83 25.88
C ALA A 126 5.57 2.09 24.90
N GLU A 127 6.79 1.63 25.22
CA GLU A 127 7.99 1.90 24.42
C GLU A 127 8.01 1.17 23.07
N TYR A 128 8.69 1.75 22.09
CA TYR A 128 8.91 1.11 20.81
C TYR A 128 10.06 0.11 20.90
N THR A 129 9.79 -1.15 20.57
CA THR A 129 10.81 -2.18 20.35
C THR A 129 10.51 -2.95 19.07
N HIS A 130 11.55 -3.45 18.39
CA HIS A 130 11.38 -4.25 17.18
C HIS A 130 10.53 -5.51 17.41
N GLY A 131 10.68 -6.16 18.57
CA GLY A 131 9.84 -7.32 18.95
C GLY A 131 8.35 -6.98 19.03
N LEU A 132 8.01 -5.86 19.67
CA LEU A 132 6.61 -5.40 19.77
C LEU A 132 6.10 -4.74 18.48
N HIS A 133 6.95 -4.40 17.52
CA HIS A 133 6.55 -4.05 16.16
C HIS A 133 6.22 -5.34 15.37
N ILE A 134 7.11 -6.34 15.39
CA ILE A 134 6.89 -7.65 14.76
C ILE A 134 5.58 -8.30 15.25
N LEU A 135 5.34 -8.31 16.57
CA LEU A 135 4.11 -8.85 17.17
C LEU A 135 2.85 -8.16 16.62
N ARG A 136 2.88 -6.83 16.48
CA ARG A 136 1.76 -6.05 15.94
C ARG A 136 1.56 -6.28 14.45
N ALA A 137 2.64 -6.35 13.67
CA ALA A 137 2.61 -6.61 12.25
C ALA A 137 2.02 -8.00 11.93
N LEU A 138 2.47 -9.02 12.64
CA LEU A 138 1.91 -10.37 12.53
C LEU A 138 0.44 -10.39 12.96
N GLY A 139 0.08 -9.79 14.10
CA GLY A 139 -1.29 -9.73 14.58
C GLY A 139 -2.26 -9.00 13.62
N ALA A 140 -1.82 -7.90 13.00
CA ALA A 140 -2.60 -7.16 12.01
C ALA A 140 -2.98 -8.05 10.82
N THR A 141 -2.01 -8.62 10.11
CA THR A 141 -2.31 -9.50 8.96
C THR A 141 -3.02 -10.80 9.36
N LEU A 142 -2.52 -11.51 10.38
CA LEU A 142 -3.00 -12.86 10.73
C LEU A 142 -4.43 -12.89 11.28
N VAL A 143 -4.95 -11.79 11.84
CA VAL A 143 -6.35 -11.69 12.25
C VAL A 143 -7.21 -10.98 11.20
N THR A 144 -6.70 -9.96 10.50
CA THR A 144 -7.47 -9.26 9.46
C THR A 144 -7.84 -10.15 8.29
N VAL A 145 -6.93 -11.01 7.81
CA VAL A 145 -7.21 -11.89 6.66
C VAL A 145 -8.34 -12.88 6.98
N PRO A 146 -8.33 -13.64 8.11
CA PRO A 146 -9.47 -14.45 8.54
C PRO A 146 -10.74 -13.64 8.84
N LEU A 147 -10.65 -12.46 9.45
CA LEU A 147 -11.80 -11.60 9.76
C LEU A 147 -12.53 -11.18 8.48
N ILE A 148 -11.79 -10.69 7.48
CA ILE A 148 -12.36 -10.33 6.18
C ILE A 148 -12.83 -11.57 5.42
N TYR A 149 -12.17 -12.73 5.54
CA TYR A 149 -12.64 -13.97 4.94
C TYR A 149 -13.99 -14.43 5.53
N ALA A 150 -14.10 -14.41 6.86
CA ALA A 150 -15.33 -14.68 7.60
C ALA A 150 -16.47 -13.73 7.19
N ALA A 151 -16.18 -12.43 7.13
CA ALA A 151 -17.13 -11.42 6.66
C ALA A 151 -17.57 -11.69 5.21
N ARG A 152 -16.67 -12.06 4.31
CA ARG A 152 -17.04 -12.43 2.92
C ARG A 152 -17.87 -13.71 2.85
N ARG A 153 -17.46 -14.76 3.56
CA ARG A 153 -18.05 -16.09 3.47
C ARG A 153 -19.42 -16.22 4.15
N TRP A 154 -19.63 -15.56 5.29
CA TRP A 154 -20.84 -15.74 6.12
C TRP A 154 -21.74 -14.51 6.15
N LEU A 155 -21.17 -13.30 6.29
CA LEU A 155 -21.93 -12.05 6.45
C LEU A 155 -22.36 -11.47 5.10
N ASP A 156 -21.44 -11.36 4.13
CA ASP A 156 -21.73 -10.95 2.76
C ASP A 156 -22.30 -12.09 1.92
N ARG A 157 -21.93 -13.34 2.20
CA ARG A 157 -22.18 -14.53 1.35
C ARG A 157 -21.72 -14.32 -0.10
N ARG A 158 -20.52 -13.76 -0.28
CA ARG A 158 -19.88 -13.47 -1.57
C ARG A 158 -18.51 -14.14 -1.66
N PRO A 159 -18.03 -14.51 -2.86
CA PRO A 159 -16.70 -15.08 -3.01
C PRO A 159 -15.58 -14.08 -2.70
N TRP A 160 -14.41 -14.62 -2.34
CA TRP A 160 -13.18 -13.85 -2.09
C TRP A 160 -12.66 -13.14 -3.35
N SER A 161 -12.84 -13.75 -4.53
CA SER A 161 -12.42 -13.19 -5.82
C SER A 161 -12.95 -11.78 -6.07
N GLY A 162 -14.21 -11.50 -5.67
CA GLY A 162 -14.84 -10.18 -5.79
C GLY A 162 -14.26 -9.08 -4.86
N LEU A 163 -13.09 -9.29 -4.27
CA LEU A 163 -12.25 -8.23 -3.70
C LEU A 163 -11.19 -7.72 -4.69
N GLU A 164 -10.97 -8.41 -5.81
CA GLU A 164 -9.81 -8.31 -6.72
C GLU A 164 -8.47 -8.62 -6.03
N TRP A 165 -8.49 -9.55 -5.06
CA TRP A 165 -7.29 -10.10 -4.44
C TRP A 165 -6.70 -11.22 -5.31
N THR A 166 -5.60 -10.93 -6.00
CA THR A 166 -4.83 -11.89 -6.80
C THR A 166 -3.54 -12.32 -6.09
N SER A 167 -2.92 -13.41 -6.54
CA SER A 167 -1.58 -13.80 -6.08
C SER A 167 -0.52 -12.78 -6.50
N PHE A 168 0.50 -12.52 -5.67
CA PHE A 168 1.55 -11.53 -5.95
C PHE A 168 2.25 -11.74 -7.30
N ALA A 169 2.48 -12.99 -7.72
CA ALA A 169 3.02 -13.33 -9.04
C ALA A 169 2.17 -12.81 -10.23
N ARG A 170 0.88 -12.49 -10.02
CA ARG A 170 -0.02 -11.84 -10.99
C ARG A 170 -0.26 -10.35 -10.71
N GLY A 171 0.19 -9.85 -9.56
CA GLY A 171 -0.03 -8.49 -9.06
C GLY A 171 1.21 -7.60 -8.96
N TRP A 172 2.43 -8.17 -9.10
CA TRP A 172 3.68 -7.44 -8.86
C TRP A 172 3.88 -6.24 -9.79
N ARG A 173 3.39 -6.30 -11.05
CA ARG A 173 3.45 -5.17 -11.98
C ARG A 173 2.56 -4.02 -11.52
N GLN A 174 1.39 -4.33 -10.98
CA GLN A 174 0.44 -3.38 -10.41
C GLN A 174 0.98 -2.79 -9.10
N PHE A 175 1.64 -3.60 -8.27
CA PHE A 175 2.38 -3.16 -7.08
C PHE A 175 3.50 -2.18 -7.43
N LEU A 176 4.39 -2.53 -8.38
CA LEU A 176 5.44 -1.61 -8.82
C LEU A 176 4.89 -0.34 -9.47
N PHE A 177 3.80 -0.42 -10.23
CA PHE A 177 3.12 0.77 -10.77
C PHE A 177 2.62 1.70 -9.64
N GLY A 178 1.92 1.15 -8.64
CA GLY A 178 1.46 1.92 -7.49
C GLY A 178 2.60 2.52 -6.66
N ALA A 179 3.64 1.73 -6.40
CA ALA A 179 4.85 2.21 -5.73
C ALA A 179 5.54 3.32 -6.52
N ALA A 180 5.64 3.21 -7.85
CA ALA A 180 6.24 4.23 -8.70
C ALA A 180 5.42 5.53 -8.77
N CYS A 181 4.08 5.45 -8.74
CA CYS A 181 3.21 6.63 -8.67
C CYS A 181 3.50 7.51 -7.44
N TRP A 182 3.94 6.91 -6.33
CA TRP A 182 4.42 7.66 -5.16
C TRP A 182 5.93 7.96 -5.24
N ALA A 183 6.76 6.94 -5.42
CA ALA A 183 8.21 7.02 -5.23
C ALA A 183 8.93 7.84 -6.31
N VAL A 184 8.44 7.90 -7.55
CA VAL A 184 9.09 8.71 -8.60
C VAL A 184 8.91 10.21 -8.36
N PRO A 185 7.68 10.75 -8.16
CA PRO A 185 7.52 12.15 -7.77
C PRO A 185 8.22 12.48 -6.44
N ALA A 186 8.06 11.62 -5.42
CA ALA A 186 8.67 11.86 -4.12
C ALA A 186 10.20 11.90 -4.19
N GLY A 187 10.82 10.97 -4.93
CA GLY A 187 12.28 10.93 -5.15
C GLY A 187 12.81 12.11 -5.96
N VAL A 188 12.07 12.56 -6.98
CA VAL A 188 12.44 13.75 -7.77
C VAL A 188 12.35 15.02 -6.92
N THR A 189 11.26 15.23 -6.19
CA THR A 189 11.13 16.40 -5.29
C THR A 189 12.15 16.34 -4.16
N ALA A 190 12.42 15.17 -3.56
CA ALA A 190 13.47 15.01 -2.56
C ALA A 190 14.85 15.39 -3.10
N ALA A 191 15.23 14.91 -4.28
CA ALA A 191 16.51 15.25 -4.91
C ALA A 191 16.66 16.75 -5.17
N VAL A 192 15.57 17.44 -5.56
CA VAL A 192 15.56 18.91 -5.73
C VAL A 192 15.73 19.62 -4.38
N LEU A 193 15.00 19.21 -3.33
CA LEU A 193 15.10 19.84 -2.00
C LEU A 193 16.48 19.69 -1.37
N LEU A 194 17.12 18.51 -1.54
CA LEU A 194 18.50 18.27 -1.11
C LEU A 194 19.50 19.11 -1.93
N GLY A 195 19.32 19.16 -3.25
CA GLY A 195 20.17 19.97 -4.13
C GLY A 195 20.06 21.49 -3.92
N LEU A 196 18.95 21.96 -3.34
CA LEU A 196 18.74 23.34 -2.90
C LEU A 196 19.17 23.60 -1.44
N GLY A 197 19.58 22.57 -0.70
CA GLY A 197 19.94 22.68 0.72
C GLY A 197 18.76 22.97 1.67
N TRP A 198 17.51 22.73 1.23
CA TRP A 198 16.30 22.93 2.04
C TRP A 198 16.08 21.80 3.05
N ALA A 199 16.70 20.64 2.80
CA ALA A 199 16.84 19.56 3.75
C ALA A 199 18.24 18.94 3.61
N ASP A 200 18.69 18.21 4.63
CA ASP A 200 19.95 17.45 4.63
C ASP A 200 19.74 16.00 5.10
N ILE A 201 20.60 15.08 4.67
CA ILE A 201 20.53 13.64 4.97
C ILE A 201 21.89 13.15 5.47
N ASP A 202 21.92 12.73 6.73
CA ASP A 202 23.12 12.31 7.48
C ASP A 202 23.08 10.79 7.73
N PRO A 203 23.89 9.98 7.01
CA PRO A 203 23.90 8.52 7.15
C PRO A 203 24.56 8.04 8.45
N ARG A 204 23.74 7.75 9.46
CA ARG A 204 24.16 7.24 10.78
C ARG A 204 24.82 5.85 10.74
N THR A 205 24.54 5.03 9.73
CA THR A 205 25.06 3.65 9.63
C THR A 205 25.57 3.28 8.24
N SER A 206 26.47 2.28 8.17
CA SER A 206 26.98 1.76 6.90
C SER A 206 25.88 1.18 6.00
N LEU A 207 26.00 1.39 4.68
CA LEU A 207 25.00 1.04 3.67
C LEU A 207 24.40 -0.39 3.82
N PRO A 208 25.17 -1.46 4.08
CA PRO A 208 24.59 -2.79 4.27
C PRO A 208 23.62 -2.89 5.47
N ARG A 209 23.88 -2.15 6.56
CA ARG A 209 22.96 -2.09 7.71
C ARG A 209 21.71 -1.29 7.37
N THR A 210 21.88 -0.15 6.70
CA THR A 210 20.77 0.69 6.21
C THR A 210 19.84 -0.11 5.28
N LEU A 211 20.39 -0.87 4.33
CA LEU A 211 19.62 -1.73 3.43
C LEU A 211 18.93 -2.90 4.15
N LEU A 212 19.58 -3.51 5.16
CA LEU A 212 18.98 -4.59 5.96
C LEU A 212 17.81 -4.07 6.80
N SER A 213 17.96 -2.93 7.47
CA SER A 213 16.87 -2.26 8.19
C SER A 213 15.71 -1.90 7.26
N LEU A 214 16.01 -1.34 6.08
CA LEU A 214 15.00 -0.97 5.09
C LEU A 214 14.22 -2.20 4.59
N ALA A 215 14.90 -3.32 4.31
CA ALA A 215 14.26 -4.57 3.92
C ALA A 215 13.36 -5.14 5.04
N GLY A 216 13.80 -5.05 6.30
CA GLY A 216 12.99 -5.41 7.47
C GLY A 216 11.74 -4.53 7.61
N LEU A 217 11.90 -3.21 7.47
CA LEU A 217 10.80 -2.24 7.51
C LEU A 217 9.79 -2.47 6.38
N VAL A 218 10.23 -2.79 5.15
CA VAL A 218 9.32 -3.14 4.03
C VAL A 218 8.42 -4.31 4.42
N VAL A 219 8.95 -5.35 5.06
CA VAL A 219 8.15 -6.50 5.52
C VAL A 219 7.20 -6.10 6.66
N LEU A 220 7.64 -5.27 7.60
CA LEU A 220 6.79 -4.80 8.71
C LEU A 220 5.64 -3.91 8.23
N VAL A 221 5.91 -2.91 7.38
CA VAL A 221 4.88 -2.05 6.78
C VAL A 221 3.88 -2.85 5.96
N LEU A 222 4.35 -3.83 5.16
CA LEU A 222 3.46 -4.70 4.40
C LEU A 222 2.52 -5.48 5.32
N LEU A 223 3.04 -6.06 6.42
CA LEU A 223 2.25 -6.89 7.32
C LEU A 223 1.38 -6.11 8.33
N PHE A 224 1.84 -4.94 8.78
CA PHE A 224 1.13 -4.12 9.77
C PHE A 224 0.07 -3.22 9.13
N GLU A 225 0.38 -2.59 7.99
CA GLU A 225 -0.40 -1.48 7.43
C GLU A 225 -0.86 -1.83 6.01
N ALA A 226 0.06 -1.92 5.05
CA ALA A 226 -0.28 -1.89 3.62
C ALA A 226 -1.06 -3.11 3.11
N ILE A 227 -0.87 -4.33 3.63
CA ILE A 227 -1.74 -5.48 3.29
C ILE A 227 -3.08 -5.42 4.01
N PRO A 228 -3.15 -5.37 5.37
CA PRO A 228 -4.43 -5.49 6.06
C PRO A 228 -5.33 -4.26 5.84
N GLU A 229 -4.79 -3.03 5.82
CA GLU A 229 -5.60 -1.82 5.63
C GLU A 229 -6.17 -1.75 4.21
N GLU A 230 -5.37 -2.06 3.18
CA GLU A 230 -5.88 -2.11 1.80
C GLU A 230 -6.91 -3.24 1.62
N LEU A 231 -6.74 -4.38 2.28
CA LEU A 231 -7.73 -5.47 2.29
C LEU A 231 -9.05 -5.05 2.98
N ILE A 232 -8.99 -4.30 4.08
CA ILE A 232 -10.17 -3.76 4.77
C ILE A 232 -10.87 -2.70 3.89
N PHE A 233 -10.14 -1.65 3.50
CA PHE A 233 -10.76 -0.46 2.93
C PHE A 233 -10.93 -0.53 1.41
N ARG A 234 -9.91 -1.01 0.67
CA ARG A 234 -9.89 -1.05 -0.81
C ARG A 234 -10.34 -2.42 -1.34
N GLY A 235 -10.33 -3.44 -0.47
CA GLY A 235 -11.02 -4.71 -0.61
C GLY A 235 -12.45 -4.62 -0.09
N TYR A 236 -12.66 -4.94 1.19
CA TYR A 236 -13.99 -5.21 1.76
C TYR A 236 -14.98 -4.03 1.67
N PHE A 237 -14.61 -2.85 2.16
CA PHE A 237 -15.50 -1.68 2.14
C PHE A 237 -15.74 -1.17 0.72
N PHE A 238 -14.68 -1.04 -0.09
CA PHE A 238 -14.82 -0.65 -1.50
C PHE A 238 -15.75 -1.59 -2.26
N ALA A 239 -15.53 -2.91 -2.20
CA ALA A 239 -16.37 -3.89 -2.89
C ALA A 239 -17.85 -3.80 -2.46
N ASN A 240 -18.13 -3.63 -1.17
CA ASN A 240 -19.48 -3.53 -0.65
C ASN A 240 -20.17 -2.19 -0.95
N LEU A 241 -19.42 -1.07 -1.01
CA LEU A 241 -19.94 0.22 -1.47
C LEU A 241 -20.19 0.21 -2.99
N ARG A 242 -19.34 -0.46 -3.77
CA ARG A 242 -19.54 -0.64 -5.23
C ARG A 242 -20.84 -1.37 -5.57
N GLU A 243 -21.41 -2.18 -4.66
CA GLU A 243 -22.70 -2.86 -4.89
C GLU A 243 -23.91 -1.90 -4.96
N ARG A 244 -23.79 -0.64 -4.52
CA ARG A 244 -24.94 0.28 -4.42
C ARG A 244 -24.69 1.72 -4.89
N TYR A 245 -23.44 2.19 -4.89
CA TYR A 245 -23.12 3.59 -5.15
C TYR A 245 -22.36 3.78 -6.47
N SER A 246 -22.06 5.01 -6.86
CA SER A 246 -21.13 5.30 -7.97
C SER A 246 -19.67 5.07 -7.53
N ALA A 247 -18.74 5.00 -8.50
CA ALA A 247 -17.31 4.86 -8.18
C ALA A 247 -16.78 6.03 -7.35
N ALA A 248 -17.18 7.27 -7.66
CA ALA A 248 -16.79 8.46 -6.90
C ALA A 248 -17.31 8.43 -5.45
N VAL A 249 -18.59 8.13 -5.24
CA VAL A 249 -19.18 7.99 -3.90
C VAL A 249 -18.53 6.85 -3.11
N THR A 250 -18.16 5.76 -3.78
CA THR A 250 -17.42 4.64 -3.17
C THR A 250 -16.02 5.09 -2.70
N VAL A 251 -15.29 5.86 -3.52
CA VAL A 251 -13.97 6.41 -3.17
C VAL A 251 -14.06 7.38 -2.00
N VAL A 252 -15.05 8.26 -1.95
CA VAL A 252 -15.26 9.15 -0.80
C VAL A 252 -15.67 8.37 0.46
N GLY A 253 -16.59 7.40 0.33
CA GLY A 253 -17.08 6.60 1.45
C GLY A 253 -15.99 5.77 2.14
N GLN A 254 -15.14 5.07 1.37
CA GLN A 254 -14.02 4.33 1.97
C GLN A 254 -12.94 5.25 2.57
N ALA A 255 -12.78 6.47 2.05
CA ALA A 255 -11.84 7.46 2.61
C ALA A 255 -12.35 8.03 3.95
N ALA A 256 -13.65 8.30 4.05
CA ALA A 256 -14.29 8.67 5.31
C ALA A 256 -14.16 7.55 6.36
N LEU A 257 -14.39 6.29 5.98
CA LEU A 257 -14.22 5.14 6.87
C LEU A 257 -12.76 4.97 7.32
N PHE A 258 -11.78 5.04 6.42
CA PHE A 258 -10.35 4.98 6.74
C PHE A 258 -9.95 6.07 7.75
N THR A 259 -10.43 7.29 7.52
CA THR A 259 -10.12 8.45 8.38
C THR A 259 -10.78 8.33 9.74
N ALA A 260 -12.07 7.94 9.79
CA ALA A 260 -12.80 7.74 11.04
C ALA A 260 -12.19 6.61 11.89
N TRP A 261 -11.74 5.52 11.25
CA TRP A 261 -11.01 4.45 11.91
C TRP A 261 -9.68 4.94 12.51
N GLY A 262 -8.91 5.72 11.74
CA GLY A 262 -7.67 6.35 12.22
C GLY A 262 -7.87 7.31 13.40
N VAL A 263 -8.97 8.06 13.42
CA VAL A 263 -9.37 8.87 14.59
C VAL A 263 -9.69 7.97 15.79
N LEU A 264 -10.56 6.96 15.61
CA LEU A 264 -11.04 6.08 16.68
C LEU A 264 -9.93 5.24 17.33
N HIS A 265 -8.95 4.78 16.57
CA HIS A 265 -7.79 4.06 17.12
C HIS A 265 -6.60 4.97 17.49
N GLY A 266 -6.72 6.29 17.27
CA GLY A 266 -5.77 7.30 17.72
C GLY A 266 -4.48 7.46 16.89
N SER A 267 -4.51 7.15 15.60
CA SER A 267 -3.43 7.52 14.65
C SER A 267 -3.64 8.89 14.00
N ALA A 268 -4.90 9.34 13.89
CA ALA A 268 -5.28 10.64 13.35
C ALA A 268 -5.89 11.56 14.43
N THR A 269 -5.05 12.07 15.33
CA THR A 269 -5.46 12.88 16.48
C THR A 269 -5.43 14.40 16.25
N THR A 270 -4.91 14.86 15.11
CA THR A 270 -4.77 16.27 14.75
C THR A 270 -5.39 16.58 13.39
N ILE A 271 -5.70 17.84 13.11
CA ILE A 271 -6.39 18.25 11.87
C ILE A 271 -5.54 17.92 10.62
N ASP A 272 -4.23 18.16 10.68
CA ASP A 272 -3.29 17.79 9.61
C ASP A 272 -3.28 16.28 9.35
N ARG A 273 -3.35 15.45 10.41
CA ARG A 273 -3.42 13.99 10.30
C ARG A 273 -4.75 13.53 9.72
N ILE A 274 -5.87 14.13 10.13
CA ILE A 274 -7.20 13.82 9.60
C ILE A 274 -7.27 14.15 8.10
N VAL A 275 -6.77 15.32 7.68
CA VAL A 275 -6.69 15.71 6.27
C VAL A 275 -5.74 14.79 5.49
N LEU A 276 -4.56 14.48 6.03
CA LEU A 276 -3.61 13.55 5.41
C LEU A 276 -4.22 12.17 5.19
N PHE A 277 -4.85 11.59 6.22
CA PHE A 277 -5.51 10.29 6.14
C PHE A 277 -6.62 10.29 5.08
N PHE A 278 -7.44 11.34 5.03
CA PHE A 278 -8.53 11.44 4.06
C PHE A 278 -8.02 11.57 2.62
N VAL A 279 -7.05 12.45 2.36
CA VAL A 279 -6.50 12.67 1.01
C VAL A 279 -5.68 11.46 0.53
N PHE A 280 -4.85 10.87 1.37
CA PHE A 280 -4.14 9.61 1.09
C PHE A 280 -5.14 8.49 0.73
N ALA A 281 -6.21 8.37 1.52
CA ALA A 281 -7.26 7.40 1.28
C ALA A 281 -8.06 7.65 -0.01
N LEU A 282 -8.29 8.91 -0.40
CA LEU A 282 -8.90 9.26 -1.69
C LEU A 282 -7.99 8.85 -2.86
N VAL A 283 -6.69 9.11 -2.79
CA VAL A 283 -5.71 8.72 -3.83
C VAL A 283 -5.66 7.19 -4.00
N LEU A 284 -5.57 6.45 -2.89
CA LEU A 284 -5.62 4.98 -2.88
C LEU A 284 -6.94 4.44 -3.43
N GLY A 285 -8.08 5.04 -3.04
CA GLY A 285 -9.38 4.70 -3.58
C GLY A 285 -9.50 4.95 -5.09
N ALA A 286 -8.94 6.04 -5.58
CA ALA A 286 -8.93 6.38 -7.00
C ALA A 286 -8.03 5.43 -7.82
N LEU A 287 -6.85 5.07 -7.29
CA LEU A 287 -5.97 4.03 -7.85
C LEU A 287 -6.71 2.68 -7.93
N ARG A 288 -7.38 2.27 -6.85
CA ARG A 288 -8.21 1.05 -6.78
C ARG A 288 -9.36 1.06 -7.80
N ALA A 289 -9.97 2.24 -8.01
CA ALA A 289 -11.07 2.43 -8.94
C ALA A 289 -10.64 2.43 -10.42
N LYS A 290 -9.43 2.92 -10.75
CA LYS A 290 -8.93 2.97 -12.14
C LYS A 290 -8.16 1.72 -12.57
N THR A 291 -7.40 1.09 -11.68
CA THR A 291 -6.61 -0.11 -12.00
C THR A 291 -7.34 -1.42 -11.75
N GLY A 292 -8.42 -1.39 -10.98
CA GLY A 292 -9.11 -2.59 -10.50
C GLY A 292 -8.33 -3.41 -9.46
N SER A 293 -7.08 -3.07 -9.15
CA SER A 293 -6.18 -3.94 -8.38
C SER A 293 -5.93 -3.44 -6.95
N LEU A 294 -6.00 -4.35 -5.98
CA LEU A 294 -5.51 -4.08 -4.63
C LEU A 294 -3.99 -3.83 -4.62
N TRP A 295 -3.24 -4.57 -5.44
CA TRP A 295 -1.77 -4.47 -5.47
C TRP A 295 -1.26 -3.07 -5.81
N THR A 296 -1.94 -2.31 -6.68
CA THR A 296 -1.61 -0.90 -6.91
C THR A 296 -1.73 -0.06 -5.64
N SER A 297 -2.78 -0.30 -4.85
CA SER A 297 -3.02 0.45 -3.62
C SER A 297 -2.00 0.05 -2.55
N ILE A 298 -1.74 -1.25 -2.40
CA ILE A 298 -0.70 -1.81 -1.50
C ILE A 298 0.69 -1.25 -1.86
N GLY A 299 1.01 -1.13 -3.15
CA GLY A 299 2.31 -0.59 -3.62
C GLY A 299 2.50 0.89 -3.30
N PHE A 300 1.48 1.71 -3.57
CA PHE A 300 1.50 3.14 -3.22
C PHE A 300 1.57 3.34 -1.71
N HIS A 301 0.76 2.60 -0.95
CA HIS A 301 0.72 2.62 0.51
C HIS A 301 2.08 2.24 1.10
N ALA A 302 2.65 1.11 0.68
CA ALA A 302 3.93 0.64 1.18
C ALA A 302 5.09 1.61 0.89
N ALA A 303 5.12 2.23 -0.30
CA ALA A 303 6.14 3.22 -0.64
C ALA A 303 6.08 4.45 0.29
N PHE A 304 4.89 5.02 0.50
CA PHE A 304 4.68 6.15 1.41
C PHE A 304 5.07 5.81 2.86
N GLN A 305 4.56 4.69 3.39
CA GLN A 305 4.79 4.29 4.78
C GLN A 305 6.26 3.91 5.05
N VAL A 306 6.91 3.14 4.16
CA VAL A 306 8.33 2.79 4.32
C VAL A 306 9.20 4.04 4.34
N THR A 307 9.05 4.94 3.38
CA THR A 307 9.90 6.14 3.34
C THR A 307 9.63 7.09 4.51
N THR A 308 8.37 7.33 4.86
CA THR A 308 8.04 8.22 5.98
C THR A 308 8.43 7.62 7.34
N GLN A 309 8.30 6.31 7.56
CA GLN A 309 8.80 5.68 8.80
C GLN A 309 10.32 5.62 8.86
N PHE A 310 11.02 5.40 7.74
CA PHE A 310 12.49 5.29 7.72
C PHE A 310 13.20 6.64 7.85
N LEU A 311 12.63 7.72 7.30
CA LEU A 311 13.26 9.05 7.27
C LEU A 311 12.63 10.07 8.23
N ALA A 312 11.32 10.00 8.51
CA ALA A 312 10.62 10.93 9.39
C ALA A 312 10.26 10.35 10.76
N THR A 313 10.86 9.20 11.16
CA THR A 313 10.81 8.72 12.55
C THR A 313 12.17 8.24 13.04
N ASN A 314 12.49 8.56 14.29
CA ASN A 314 13.79 8.23 14.90
C ASN A 314 13.90 6.73 15.34
N HIS A 315 12.93 5.89 14.97
CA HIS A 315 12.85 4.49 15.41
C HIS A 315 13.89 3.56 14.76
N TRP A 316 14.40 3.92 13.58
CA TRP A 316 15.37 3.11 12.83
C TRP A 316 16.79 3.65 12.93
N ASN A 317 16.96 4.98 13.00
CA ASN A 317 18.23 5.68 13.24
C ASN A 317 19.41 5.23 12.33
N ASN A 318 19.11 4.73 11.13
CA ASN A 318 20.11 4.41 10.09
C ASN A 318 20.52 5.65 9.28
N ILE A 319 19.61 6.62 9.20
CA ILE A 319 19.72 7.91 8.52
C ILE A 319 19.03 8.94 9.44
N ALA A 320 19.58 10.14 9.56
CA ALA A 320 18.87 11.29 10.09
C ALA A 320 18.50 12.24 8.93
N LEU A 321 17.25 12.71 8.93
CA LEU A 321 16.75 13.74 8.03
C LEU A 321 16.67 15.06 8.80
N HIS A 322 17.36 16.08 8.32
CA HIS A 322 17.25 17.45 8.82
C HIS A 322 16.34 18.26 7.88
N ASP A 323 15.09 18.46 8.28
CA ASP A 323 14.02 19.06 7.47
C ASP A 323 13.33 20.20 8.27
N PRO A 324 13.99 21.37 8.45
CA PRO A 324 13.60 22.38 9.43
C PRO A 324 12.25 23.03 9.11
N ASP A 325 11.97 23.26 7.82
CA ASP A 325 10.73 23.86 7.33
C ASP A 325 9.64 22.82 6.98
N LEU A 326 9.89 21.54 7.26
CA LEU A 326 9.04 20.39 6.88
C LEU A 326 8.82 20.29 5.36
N ALA A 327 9.79 20.73 4.55
CA ALA A 327 9.73 20.72 3.10
C ALA A 327 9.79 19.28 2.54
N MET A 328 10.64 18.41 3.11
CA MET A 328 10.70 17.00 2.73
C MET A 328 9.41 16.26 3.16
N GLY A 329 8.99 16.45 4.42
CA GLY A 329 7.77 15.86 4.97
C GLY A 329 6.48 16.29 4.26
N GLY A 330 6.38 17.57 3.90
CA GLY A 330 5.21 18.15 3.25
C GLY A 330 5.24 18.04 1.72
N LEU A 331 6.28 18.57 1.06
CA LEU A 331 6.32 18.66 -0.39
C LEU A 331 6.68 17.33 -1.04
N ALA A 332 7.78 16.70 -0.62
CA ALA A 332 8.26 15.46 -1.25
C ALA A 332 7.42 14.24 -0.87
N PHE A 333 7.05 14.06 0.40
CA PHE A 333 6.35 12.84 0.82
C PHE A 333 4.82 12.89 0.63
N VAL A 334 4.21 14.07 0.53
CA VAL A 334 2.75 14.24 0.44
C VAL A 334 2.34 14.99 -0.85
N VAL A 335 2.64 16.29 -0.96
CA VAL A 335 2.03 17.14 -2.00
C VAL A 335 2.40 16.69 -3.42
N ALA A 336 3.70 16.54 -3.73
CA ALA A 336 4.16 16.16 -5.05
C ALA A 336 3.62 14.79 -5.53
N PRO A 337 3.77 13.68 -4.78
CA PRO A 337 3.27 12.38 -5.22
C PRO A 337 1.75 12.29 -5.30
N PHE A 338 1.01 12.98 -4.41
CA PHE A 338 -0.45 12.94 -4.43
C PHE A 338 -1.00 13.72 -5.64
N LEU A 339 -0.45 14.91 -5.92
CA LEU A 339 -0.84 15.71 -7.10
C LEU A 339 -0.40 15.05 -8.42
N ALA A 340 0.82 14.52 -8.49
CA ALA A 340 1.29 13.80 -9.68
C ALA A 340 0.45 12.55 -9.97
N THR A 341 0.08 11.79 -8.94
CA THR A 341 -0.82 10.63 -9.08
C THR A 341 -2.22 11.05 -9.52
N ALA A 342 -2.76 12.15 -8.97
CA ALA A 342 -4.04 12.70 -9.42
C ALA A 342 -3.98 13.14 -10.90
N ALA A 343 -2.89 13.79 -11.33
CA ALA A 343 -2.68 14.17 -12.73
C ALA A 343 -2.61 12.96 -13.67
N VAL A 344 -1.89 11.90 -13.30
CA VAL A 344 -1.86 10.63 -14.05
C VAL A 344 -3.26 10.00 -14.15
N LEU A 345 -4.02 9.99 -13.05
CA LEU A 345 -5.39 9.47 -13.02
C LEU A 345 -6.38 10.32 -13.84
N LEU A 346 -6.13 11.63 -14.01
CA LEU A 346 -6.91 12.52 -14.88
C LEU A 346 -6.52 12.38 -16.36
N ALA A 347 -5.23 12.31 -16.69
CA ALA A 347 -4.75 12.06 -18.05
C ALA A 347 -5.29 10.71 -18.60
N ALA A 348 -5.29 9.67 -17.76
CA ALA A 348 -5.88 8.37 -18.08
C ALA A 348 -7.42 8.41 -18.31
N GLN A 349 -8.10 9.49 -17.92
CA GLN A 349 -9.53 9.72 -18.21
C GLN A 349 -9.72 10.49 -19.52
N GLY A 350 -8.86 11.45 -19.85
CA GLY A 350 -8.89 12.13 -21.16
C GLY A 350 -8.69 11.16 -22.33
N ILE A 351 -7.85 10.13 -22.14
CA ILE A 351 -7.59 9.05 -23.13
C ILE A 351 -8.79 8.09 -23.26
N ARG A 352 -9.67 8.02 -22.26
CA ARG A 352 -10.83 7.11 -22.21
C ARG A 352 -12.10 7.88 -21.84
N GLY A 353 -12.62 8.60 -22.84
CA GLY A 353 -13.92 9.27 -22.77
C GLY A 353 -14.96 8.36 -22.12
N TRP A 354 -15.65 8.89 -21.11
CA TRP A 354 -16.35 8.14 -20.07
C TRP A 354 -17.51 7.29 -20.63
N SER A 355 -17.21 6.04 -21.00
CA SER A 355 -18.20 5.02 -21.33
C SER A 355 -19.05 4.74 -20.09
N ARG A 356 -20.31 5.20 -20.12
CA ARG A 356 -21.28 4.98 -19.04
C ARG A 356 -21.68 3.50 -19.02
N SER A 357 -21.49 2.85 -17.88
CA SER A 357 -21.99 1.51 -17.53
C SER A 357 -22.01 1.41 -16.01
#